data_AF-A0A950E081-F1
#
_entry.id   AF-A0A950E081-F1
#
_cell.length_a   1.000
_cell.length_b   1.000
_cell.length_c   1.000
_cell.angle_alpha   90.00
_cell.angle_beta   90.00
_cell.angle_gamma   90.00
#
_symmetry.space_group_name_H-M   'P 1'
#
loop_
_entity.id
_entity.type
_entity.pdbx_description
1 polymer ?
#
loop_
_entity_poly.entity_id
_entity_poly.type
_entity_poly.pdbx_seq_one_letter_code
_entity_poly.pdbx_strand_id
1 'polypeptide(L)' 'MARKPQGRFLGMPYNWNRPARKDVWKGVWDPDEQRVWTPKNYGWGYTINFAALRRRLKRRR' A
#
# COMPACT_ATOMS: atom_id res chain seq x y z
N MET A 1 -1.19 -2.57 8.65
CA MET A 1 0.18 -2.01 8.47
C MET A 1 0.87 -2.67 7.29
N ALA A 2 1.04 -1.92 6.19
CA ALA A 2 1.78 -2.37 5.01
C ALA A 2 3.24 -2.70 5.38
N ARG A 3 3.84 -3.70 4.72
CA ARG A 3 5.26 -4.04 4.97
C ARG A 3 6.12 -2.85 4.56
N LYS A 4 7.15 -2.54 5.37
CA LYS A 4 8.17 -1.58 4.97
C LYS A 4 8.83 -2.09 3.68
N PRO A 5 8.98 -1.23 2.65
CA PRO A 5 9.66 -1.62 1.41
C PRO A 5 11.11 -2.03 1.70
N GLN A 6 11.62 -3.00 0.96
CA GLN A 6 13.01 -3.47 1.11
C GLN A 6 14.02 -2.40 0.70
N GLY A 7 13.69 -1.60 -0.30
CA GLY A 7 14.53 -0.52 -0.77
C GLY A 7 13.80 0.35 -1.79
N ARG A 8 14.52 1.30 -2.38
CA ARG A 8 14.07 2.11 -3.51
C ARG A 8 15.00 1.86 -4.68
N PHE A 9 14.43 1.52 -5.83
CA PHE A 9 15.14 1.39 -7.09
C PHE A 9 14.61 2.44 -8.07
N LEU A 10 15.48 3.28 -8.62
CA LEU A 10 15.13 4.44 -9.47
C LEU A 10 14.07 5.37 -8.84
N GLY A 11 14.14 5.58 -7.51
CA GLY A 11 13.18 6.42 -6.77
C GLY A 11 11.83 5.74 -6.47
N MET A 12 11.56 4.55 -7.00
CA MET A 12 10.35 3.78 -6.69
C MET A 12 10.62 2.70 -5.64
N PRO A 13 9.74 2.54 -4.64
CA PRO A 13 9.88 1.50 -3.64
C PRO A 13 9.71 0.12 -4.27
N TYR A 14 10.57 -0.81 -3.88
CA TYR A 14 10.56 -2.18 -4.39
C TYR A 14 10.57 -3.19 -3.24
N ASN A 15 9.85 -4.30 -3.38
CA ASN A 15 9.85 -5.41 -2.42
C ASN A 15 9.72 -6.79 -3.12
N TRP A 16 10.76 -7.62 -3.04
CA TRP A 16 10.81 -9.00 -3.59
C TRP A 16 10.54 -10.04 -2.48
N ASN A 17 10.26 -9.61 -1.25
CA ASN A 17 9.85 -10.52 -0.20
C ASN A 17 8.61 -11.30 -0.62
N ARG A 18 8.65 -12.63 -0.46
CA ARG A 18 7.52 -13.51 -0.74
C ARG A 18 6.28 -13.03 0.05
N PRO A 19 5.24 -12.53 -0.63
CA PRO A 19 4.06 -12.04 0.07
C PRO A 19 3.26 -13.23 0.57
N ALA A 20 2.75 -13.16 1.80
CA ALA A 20 1.67 -14.07 2.18
C ALA A 20 0.43 -13.68 1.37
N ARG A 21 -0.34 -14.66 0.87
CA ARG A 21 -1.55 -14.40 0.06
C ARG A 21 -2.51 -13.42 0.75
N LYS A 22 -2.59 -13.48 2.09
CA LYS A 22 -3.34 -12.57 2.95
C LYS A 22 -2.88 -11.11 2.94
N ASP A 23 -1.60 -10.86 2.65
CA ASP A 23 -1.01 -9.51 2.68
C ASP A 23 -1.06 -8.82 1.31
N VAL A 24 -1.33 -9.55 0.22
CA VAL A 24 -1.51 -8.95 -1.12
C VAL A 24 -2.70 -8.00 -1.12
N TRP A 25 -3.78 -8.37 -0.44
CA TRP A 25 -5.01 -7.56 -0.32
C TRP A 25 -4.88 -6.41 0.68
N LYS A 26 -4.00 -6.51 1.69
CA LYS A 26 -3.75 -5.41 2.65
C LYS A 26 -3.22 -4.15 1.98
N GLY A 27 -2.53 -4.24 0.84
CA GLY A 27 -2.12 -3.02 0.11
C GLY A 27 -3.30 -2.25 -0.47
N VAL A 28 -4.35 -2.98 -0.86
CA VAL A 28 -5.52 -2.48 -1.60
C VAL A 28 -6.60 -1.99 -0.64
N TRP A 29 -6.81 -2.69 0.48
CA TRP A 29 -7.82 -2.35 1.49
C TRP A 29 -7.26 -2.53 2.90
N ASP A 30 -6.73 -1.45 3.48
CA ASP A 30 -6.29 -1.41 4.88
C ASP A 30 -6.95 -0.20 5.60
N PRO A 31 -7.96 -0.44 6.45
CA PRO A 31 -8.63 0.61 7.20
C PRO A 31 -7.79 1.17 8.35
N ASP A 32 -6.65 0.57 8.72
CA ASP A 32 -5.75 1.15 9.72
C ASP A 32 -4.74 2.11 9.06
N GLU A 33 -4.45 1.92 7.78
CA GLU A 33 -3.54 2.76 7.03
C GLU A 33 -4.22 4.05 6.52
N GLN A 34 -3.59 5.20 6.82
CA GLN A 34 -4.13 6.52 6.47
C GLN A 34 -3.64 7.00 5.10
N ARG A 35 -2.55 6.42 4.59
CA ARG A 35 -1.98 6.77 3.29
C ARG A 35 -2.84 6.18 2.16
N VAL A 36 -3.21 7.04 1.20
CA VAL A 36 -3.88 6.59 -0.04
C VAL A 36 -2.89 5.86 -0.95
N TRP A 37 -1.65 6.36 -1.05
CA TRP A 37 -0.58 5.74 -1.81
C TRP A 37 0.30 4.94 -0.87
N THR A 38 0.25 3.62 -1.00
CA THR A 38 1.02 2.69 -0.18
C THR A 38 2.06 1.98 -1.06
N PRO A 39 3.29 1.76 -0.58
CA PRO A 39 4.25 0.92 -1.28
C PRO A 39 3.65 -0.48 -1.49
N LYS A 40 3.86 -1.08 -2.66
CA LYS A 40 3.41 -2.45 -2.89
C LYS A 40 4.11 -3.41 -1.92
N ASN A 41 3.34 -4.33 -1.36
CA ASN A 41 3.88 -5.40 -0.50
C ASN A 41 4.75 -6.39 -1.29
N TYR A 42 4.54 -6.48 -2.61
CA TYR A 42 5.35 -7.27 -3.54
C TYR A 42 5.39 -6.60 -4.92
N GLY A 43 6.57 -6.58 -5.52
CA GLY A 43 6.82 -5.94 -6.81
C GLY A 43 7.31 -4.51 -6.68
N TRP A 44 7.18 -3.77 -7.79
CA TRP A 44 7.71 -2.42 -7.93
C TRP A 44 6.59 -1.38 -7.88
N GLY A 45 6.80 -0.29 -7.14
CA GLY A 45 5.95 0.89 -7.14
C GLY A 45 4.90 0.94 -6.03
N TYR A 46 3.82 1.65 -6.31
CA TYR A 46 2.76 1.97 -5.34
C TYR A 46 1.46 1.24 -5.68
N THR A 47 0.63 1.06 -4.66
CA THR A 47 -0.75 0.63 -4.78
C THR A 47 -1.65 1.66 -4.11
N ILE A 48 -2.94 1.60 -4.42
CA ILE A 48 -3.93 2.53 -3.91
C ILE A 48 -4.71 1.82 -2.80
N ASN A 49 -4.67 2.40 -1.60
CA ASN A 49 -5.51 1.98 -0.51
C ASN A 49 -6.90 2.63 -0.64
N PHE A 50 -7.85 1.84 -1.12
CA PHE A 50 -9.23 2.29 -1.32
C PHE A 50 -9.94 2.63 0.00
N ALA A 51 -9.56 2.00 1.11
CA ALA A 51 -10.13 2.32 2.43
C ALA A 51 -9.73 3.74 2.89
N ALA A 52 -8.48 4.13 2.66
CA ALA A 52 -8.01 5.50 2.89
C ALA A 52 -8.63 6.50 1.90
N LEU A 53 -8.73 6.13 0.62
CA LEU A 53 -9.36 6.96 -0.41
C LEU A 53 -10.83 7.27 -0.06
N ARG A 54 -11.60 6.26 0.33
CA ARG A 54 -13.01 6.41 0.74
C ARG A 54 -13.16 7.33 1.95
N ARG A 55 -12.28 7.21 2.95
CA ARG A 55 -12.26 8.11 4.12
C ARG A 55 -11.93 9.55 3.73
N ARG A 56 -11.00 9.75 2.80
CA ARG A 56 -10.65 11.09 2.30
C ARG A 56 -11.78 11.73 1.51
N LEU A 57 -12.50 10.95 0.71
CA LEU A 57 -13.71 11.38 0.02
C LEU A 57 -14.83 11.77 1.00
N LYS A 58 -15.08 10.95 2.03
CA LYS A 58 -16.06 11.28 3.09
C LYS A 58 -15.72 12.55 3.87
N ARG A 59 -14.44 12.85 4.09
CA ARG A 59 -13.99 14.08 4.79
C ARG A 59 -14.11 15.35 3.96
N ARG A 60 -14.34 15.25 2.65
CA ARG A 60 -14.47 16.41 1.74
C ARG A 60 -15.93 16.80 1.45
N ARG A 61 -16.90 16.09 2.04
CA ARG A 61 -18.33 16.30 1.88
C ARG A 61 -18.92 16.76 3.19
#